data_AF-D5UU72-F1
#
_entry.id   AF-D5UU72-F1
#
_cell.length_a   1.000
_cell.length_b   1.000
_cell.length_c   1.000
_cell.angle_alpha   90.00
_cell.angle_beta   90.00
_cell.angle_gamma   90.00
#
_symmetry.space_group_name_H-M   'P 1'
#
loop_
_entity.id
_entity.type
_entity.pdbx_description
1 polymer ?
#
loop_
_entity_poly.entity_id
_entity_poly.type
_entity_poly.pdbx_seq_one_letter_code
_entity_poly.pdbx_strand_id
1 'polypeptide(L)'
;MTSTPLGRLGSGLGGDAVPEQRPGALDPDHELLPRPATRRALVDSRPIGAWILAGPALVIALWAVGSATGVIPDTVLSAPWTVLRTAWTLALDGSLWSNILASAQRAIVGGVLGVALAVVLALFSGLTRPGEALIDGTVTIYRAIPALALLPLFIVWFGIGEEMKIVLITLAVATPVYLNTHAGLRGIDRKYVELAETVGLRRAAFVRHIAIPGALPGFFTGLRLGATVAWLALVVVEQVGASDGIGYLMYKARLYGLTDVIVVGLAVYAVLGFGTDLAVRTLSRKALSWQSTLAH
;
A
#
# COMPACT_ATOMS: atom_id res chain seq x y z
N MET A 1 22.01 77.44 -11.72
CA MET A 1 21.89 78.88 -11.41
C MET A 1 21.10 79.01 -10.12
N THR A 2 21.61 79.80 -9.17
CA THR A 2 20.96 80.42 -7.99
C THR A 2 20.31 79.48 -6.95
N SER A 3 20.55 79.54 -5.63
CA SER A 3 21.29 80.45 -4.76
C SER A 3 21.25 79.89 -3.32
N THR A 4 22.39 79.86 -2.63
CA THR A 4 22.60 79.84 -1.15
C THR A 4 22.02 81.15 -0.54
N PRO A 5 21.87 81.41 0.81
CA PRO A 5 22.47 80.72 1.98
C PRO A 5 21.75 80.76 3.38
N LEU A 6 22.35 80.02 4.33
CA LEU A 6 22.66 80.30 5.77
C LEU A 6 21.71 81.07 6.73
N GLY A 7 21.54 80.48 7.93
CA GLY A 7 21.36 81.17 9.23
C GLY A 7 21.35 80.16 10.38
N ARG A 8 22.50 79.88 11.04
CA ARG A 8 23.05 80.50 12.28
C ARG A 8 22.46 80.00 13.62
N LEU A 9 23.36 79.37 14.39
CA LEU A 9 23.66 79.57 15.83
C LEU A 9 22.69 79.03 16.90
N GLY A 10 23.13 77.89 17.49
CA GLY A 10 23.37 77.61 18.92
C GLY A 10 22.48 78.18 20.03
N SER A 11 22.14 77.34 21.01
CA SER A 11 22.38 77.56 22.47
C SER A 11 21.57 76.60 23.36
N GLY A 12 22.14 76.21 24.51
CA GLY A 12 21.46 75.58 25.66
C GLY A 12 21.45 74.04 25.61
N LEU A 13 22.28 73.28 26.33
CA LEU A 13 22.33 73.08 27.78
C LEU A 13 20.95 72.85 28.44
N GLY A 14 20.68 71.58 28.71
CA GLY A 14 19.55 71.02 29.46
C GLY A 14 19.47 69.53 29.06
N GLY A 15 20.00 68.57 29.79
CA GLY A 15 19.91 68.42 31.24
C GLY A 15 18.76 67.50 31.63
N ASP A 16 18.38 66.50 30.82
CA ASP A 16 17.43 65.46 31.23
C ASP A 16 18.10 64.08 31.18
N ALA A 17 18.53 63.65 32.37
CA ALA A 17 18.97 62.28 32.61
C ALA A 17 17.79 61.34 32.33
N VAL A 18 18.00 60.37 31.43
CA VAL A 18 17.09 59.24 31.24
C VAL A 18 16.99 58.50 32.59
N PRO A 19 15.79 58.35 33.19
CA PRO A 19 15.66 57.61 34.43
C PRO A 19 15.98 56.14 34.14
N GLU A 20 17.02 55.65 34.81
CA GLU A 20 17.47 54.26 34.78
C GLU A 20 16.35 53.37 35.33
N GLN A 21 15.59 52.76 34.42
CA GLN A 21 14.50 51.86 34.73
C GLN A 21 15.11 50.56 35.29
N ARG A 22 15.23 50.50 36.62
CA ARG A 22 15.62 49.28 37.34
C ARG A 22 14.66 48.15 36.93
N PRO A 23 15.16 47.00 36.46
CA PRO A 23 14.31 45.83 36.25
C PRO A 23 13.55 45.55 37.55
N GLY A 24 12.23 45.61 37.48
CA GLY A 24 11.37 45.24 38.61
C GLY A 24 11.80 43.87 39.10
N ALA A 25 12.04 43.77 40.41
CA ALA A 25 12.29 42.50 41.07
C ALA A 25 11.20 41.51 40.64
N LEU A 26 11.62 40.43 40.00
CA LEU A 26 10.74 39.30 39.68
C LEU A 26 10.21 38.78 41.01
N ASP A 27 8.93 38.97 41.25
CA ASP A 27 8.21 38.43 42.40
C ASP A 27 8.43 36.91 42.43
N PRO A 28 9.17 36.36 43.42
CA PRO A 28 9.50 34.93 43.46
C PRO A 28 8.29 34.06 43.76
N ASP A 29 7.14 34.66 44.11
CA ASP A 29 5.94 33.96 44.57
C ASP A 29 4.81 33.93 43.53
N HIS A 30 5.12 34.13 42.24
CA HIS A 30 4.24 33.62 41.17
C HIS A 30 4.34 32.09 41.13
N GLU A 31 3.74 31.49 42.15
CA GLU A 31 3.40 30.08 42.24
C GLU A 31 2.68 29.73 40.93
N LEU A 32 3.40 29.02 40.05
CA LEU A 32 2.90 28.48 38.81
C LEU A 32 1.82 27.46 39.15
N LEU A 33 0.60 27.94 39.44
CA LEU A 33 -0.54 27.08 39.68
C LEU A 33 -0.62 26.12 38.48
N PRO A 34 -0.46 24.80 38.69
CA PRO A 34 -0.49 23.85 37.60
C PRO A 34 -1.89 23.94 36.98
N ARG A 35 -1.97 24.59 35.81
CA ARG A 35 -3.20 24.63 35.02
C ARG A 35 -3.57 23.17 34.76
N PRO A 36 -4.73 22.69 35.22
CA PRO A 36 -5.12 21.32 34.96
C PRO A 36 -5.20 21.18 33.44
N ALA A 37 -4.25 20.45 32.87
CA ALA A 37 -4.27 20.11 31.46
C ALA A 37 -5.48 19.20 31.25
N THR A 38 -6.62 19.78 30.91
CA THR A 38 -7.74 19.05 30.33
C THR A 38 -7.23 18.44 29.04
N ARG A 39 -6.68 17.22 29.15
CA ARG A 39 -6.41 16.35 28.01
C ARG A 39 -7.77 16.05 27.39
N ARG A 40 -8.23 16.91 26.48
CA ARG A 40 -9.23 16.53 25.50
C ARG A 40 -8.62 15.33 24.78
N ALA A 41 -9.19 14.14 25.00
CA ALA A 41 -8.85 12.98 24.20
C ALA A 41 -9.13 13.36 22.74
N LEU A 42 -8.07 13.59 21.97
CA LEU A 42 -8.16 13.98 20.56
C LEU A 42 -8.66 12.81 19.68
N VAL A 43 -8.77 11.61 20.25
CA VAL A 43 -9.16 10.39 19.57
C VAL A 43 -10.36 9.79 20.28
N ASP A 44 -11.52 9.84 19.62
CA ASP A 44 -12.73 9.16 20.08
C ASP A 44 -12.47 7.64 20.06
N SER A 45 -12.42 7.03 21.24
CA SER A 45 -11.99 5.64 21.45
C SER A 45 -13.16 4.66 21.42
N ARG A 46 -14.30 5.04 20.83
CA ARG A 46 -15.46 4.17 20.69
C ARG A 46 -15.12 2.99 19.77
N PRO A 47 -15.42 1.75 20.14
CA PRO A 47 -15.12 0.59 19.30
C PRO A 47 -15.92 0.68 17.99
N ILE A 48 -15.21 0.97 16.89
CA ILE A 48 -15.75 1.16 15.53
C ILE A 48 -16.28 -0.18 14.94
N GLY A 49 -16.23 -1.28 15.70
CA GLY A 49 -16.46 -2.64 15.22
C GLY A 49 -17.78 -2.86 14.46
N ALA A 50 -18.87 -2.18 14.84
CA ALA A 50 -20.15 -2.30 14.15
C ALA A 50 -20.27 -1.39 12.89
N TRP A 51 -19.59 -0.24 12.88
CA TRP A 51 -19.70 0.73 11.78
C TRP A 51 -18.86 0.33 10.55
N ILE A 52 -17.86 -0.53 10.71
CA ILE A 52 -17.02 -1.02 9.60
C ILE A 52 -17.87 -1.75 8.53
N LEU A 53 -18.92 -2.46 8.95
CA LEU A 53 -19.81 -3.19 8.04
C LEU A 53 -20.94 -2.31 7.48
N ALA A 54 -21.18 -1.13 8.06
CA ALA A 54 -22.25 -0.24 7.64
C ALA A 54 -22.04 0.25 6.19
N GLY A 55 -20.81 0.52 5.79
CA GLY A 55 -20.46 0.94 4.42
C GLY A 55 -20.82 -0.12 3.37
N PRO A 56 -20.25 -1.35 3.45
CA PRO A 56 -20.60 -2.43 2.53
C PRO A 56 -22.10 -2.78 2.54
N ALA A 57 -22.72 -2.79 3.72
CA ALA A 57 -24.15 -3.07 3.84
C ALA A 57 -25.01 -2.02 3.14
N LEU A 58 -24.66 -0.73 3.26
CA LEU A 58 -25.35 0.36 2.57
C LEU A 58 -25.25 0.20 1.05
N VAL A 59 -24.06 -0.15 0.53
CA VAL A 59 -23.86 -0.38 -0.91
C VAL A 59 -24.76 -1.52 -1.42
N ILE A 60 -24.80 -2.65 -0.69
CA ILE A 60 -25.65 -3.79 -1.06
C ILE A 60 -27.14 -3.43 -0.98
N ALA A 61 -27.55 -2.66 0.05
CA ALA A 61 -28.93 -2.23 0.19
C ALA A 61 -29.36 -1.30 -0.95
N LEU A 62 -28.52 -0.33 -1.33
CA LEU A 62 -28.79 0.57 -2.46
C LEU A 62 -28.89 -0.21 -3.79
N TRP A 63 -28.00 -1.19 -4.00
CA TRP A 63 -28.06 -2.07 -5.16
C TRP A 63 -29.36 -2.89 -5.19
N ALA A 64 -29.73 -3.51 -4.06
CA ALA A 64 -30.95 -4.32 -3.96
C ALA A 64 -32.21 -3.48 -4.23
N VAL A 65 -32.30 -2.28 -3.65
CA VAL A 65 -33.43 -1.35 -3.89
C VAL A 65 -33.46 -0.88 -5.34
N GLY A 66 -32.31 -0.51 -5.92
CA GLY A 66 -32.22 -0.08 -7.32
C GLY A 66 -32.65 -1.17 -8.30
N SER A 67 -32.28 -2.43 -8.04
CA SER A 67 -32.74 -3.57 -8.83
C SER A 67 -34.22 -3.90 -8.61
N ALA A 68 -34.72 -3.85 -7.36
CA ALA A 68 -36.12 -4.17 -7.05
C ALA A 68 -37.10 -3.13 -7.60
N THR A 69 -36.70 -1.86 -7.68
CA THR A 69 -37.50 -0.76 -8.21
C THR A 69 -37.44 -0.64 -9.74
N GLY A 70 -36.60 -1.44 -10.41
CA GLY A 70 -36.39 -1.39 -11.86
C GLY A 70 -35.59 -0.17 -12.34
N VAL A 71 -35.05 0.64 -11.42
CA VAL A 71 -34.13 1.75 -11.74
C VAL A 71 -32.86 1.22 -12.39
N ILE A 72 -32.43 0.03 -11.98
CA ILE A 72 -31.30 -0.71 -12.55
C ILE A 72 -31.86 -1.87 -13.40
N PRO A 73 -31.80 -1.79 -14.74
CA PRO A 73 -32.22 -2.89 -15.60
C PRO A 73 -31.31 -4.12 -15.42
N ASP A 74 -31.89 -5.32 -15.46
CA ASP A 74 -31.14 -6.59 -15.33
C ASP A 74 -30.08 -6.77 -16.43
N THR A 75 -30.30 -6.16 -17.61
CA THR A 75 -29.34 -6.14 -18.71
C THR A 75 -28.08 -5.34 -18.41
N VAL A 76 -28.14 -4.39 -17.47
CA VAL A 76 -26.99 -3.59 -17.03
C VAL A 76 -26.32 -4.25 -15.83
N LEU A 77 -27.09 -4.56 -14.79
CA LEU A 77 -26.59 -5.16 -13.57
C LEU A 77 -27.65 -6.06 -12.97
N SER A 78 -27.40 -7.36 -13.05
CA SER A 78 -28.24 -8.38 -12.44
C SER A 78 -28.47 -8.12 -10.96
N ALA A 79 -29.69 -8.35 -10.49
CA ALA A 79 -30.03 -8.19 -9.09
C ALA A 79 -29.21 -9.09 -8.14
N PRO A 80 -28.97 -8.68 -6.87
CA PRO A 80 -28.12 -9.42 -5.94
C PRO A 80 -28.60 -10.85 -5.66
N TRP A 81 -29.90 -11.09 -5.63
CA TRP A 81 -30.45 -12.44 -5.47
C TRP A 81 -30.22 -13.34 -6.69
N THR A 82 -30.18 -12.76 -7.90
CA THR A 82 -29.82 -13.49 -9.12
C THR A 82 -28.35 -13.87 -9.10
N VAL A 83 -27.46 -12.94 -8.73
CA VAL A 83 -26.03 -13.21 -8.55
C VAL A 83 -25.79 -14.34 -7.54
N LEU A 84 -26.50 -14.34 -6.39
CA LEU A 84 -26.39 -15.40 -5.39
C LEU A 84 -26.87 -16.77 -5.93
N ARG A 85 -27.98 -16.80 -6.67
CA ARG A 85 -28.46 -18.04 -7.30
C ARG A 85 -27.47 -18.55 -8.34
N THR A 86 -26.93 -17.67 -9.18
CA THR A 86 -25.92 -18.02 -10.18
C THR A 86 -24.62 -18.52 -9.53
N ALA A 87 -24.16 -17.88 -8.45
CA ALA A 87 -23.02 -18.36 -7.68
C ALA A 87 -23.27 -19.77 -7.12
N TRP A 88 -24.48 -20.01 -6.59
CA TRP A 88 -24.87 -21.31 -6.06
C TRP A 88 -24.91 -22.39 -7.15
N THR A 89 -25.48 -22.10 -8.32
CA THR A 89 -25.51 -23.06 -9.45
C THR A 89 -24.12 -23.40 -9.95
N LEU A 90 -23.24 -22.40 -10.11
CA LEU A 90 -21.86 -22.59 -10.53
C LEU A 90 -21.01 -23.31 -9.46
N ALA A 91 -21.37 -23.17 -8.18
CA ALA A 91 -20.71 -23.89 -7.10
C ALA A 91 -21.12 -25.37 -7.09
N LEU A 92 -22.39 -25.67 -7.38
CA LEU A 92 -22.92 -27.04 -7.41
C LEU A 92 -22.42 -27.84 -8.61
N ASP A 93 -22.29 -27.22 -9.77
CA ASP A 93 -21.78 -27.88 -10.99
C ASP A 93 -20.24 -28.02 -11.01
N GLY A 94 -19.55 -27.46 -10.02
CA GLY A 94 -18.11 -27.53 -9.83
C GLY A 94 -17.30 -26.58 -10.71
N SER A 95 -17.94 -25.87 -11.65
CA SER A 95 -17.27 -24.93 -12.56
C SER A 95 -16.69 -23.73 -11.81
N LEU A 96 -17.35 -23.26 -10.75
CA LEU A 96 -16.81 -22.14 -9.95
C LEU A 96 -15.50 -22.53 -9.26
N TRP A 97 -15.46 -23.72 -8.66
CA TRP A 97 -14.32 -24.18 -7.89
C TRP A 97 -13.08 -24.47 -8.75
N SER A 98 -13.27 -25.06 -9.94
CA SER A 98 -12.17 -25.30 -10.87
C SER A 98 -11.55 -23.98 -11.35
N ASN A 99 -12.37 -22.99 -11.68
CA ASN A 99 -11.91 -21.66 -12.07
C ASN A 99 -11.22 -20.91 -10.91
N ILE A 100 -11.76 -20.99 -9.69
CA ILE A 100 -11.11 -20.43 -8.50
C ILE A 100 -9.74 -21.05 -8.27
N LEU A 101 -9.62 -22.38 -8.38
CA LEU A 101 -8.38 -23.08 -8.14
C LEU A 101 -7.31 -22.71 -9.17
N ALA A 102 -7.68 -22.66 -10.46
CA ALA A 102 -6.76 -22.23 -11.53
C ALA A 102 -6.24 -20.80 -11.29
N SER A 103 -7.13 -19.87 -10.96
CA SER A 103 -6.76 -18.50 -10.64
C SER A 103 -5.89 -18.40 -9.38
N ALA A 104 -6.22 -19.14 -8.32
CA ALA A 104 -5.44 -19.14 -7.09
C ALA A 104 -4.03 -19.71 -7.31
N GLN A 105 -3.89 -20.78 -8.09
CA GLN A 105 -2.58 -21.36 -8.44
C GLN A 105 -1.71 -20.35 -9.18
N ARG A 106 -2.24 -19.66 -10.20
CA ARG A 106 -1.52 -18.60 -10.92
C ARG A 106 -1.11 -17.45 -10.02
N ALA A 107 -2.02 -17.00 -9.16
CA ALA A 107 -1.75 -15.94 -8.19
C ALA A 107 -0.61 -16.32 -7.24
N ILE A 108 -0.64 -17.55 -6.72
CA ILE A 108 0.37 -18.06 -5.78
C ILE A 108 1.71 -18.25 -6.49
N VAL A 109 1.76 -18.90 -7.65
CA VAL A 109 3.00 -19.16 -8.38
C VAL A 109 3.64 -17.84 -8.82
N GLY A 110 2.90 -16.98 -9.50
CA GLY A 110 3.40 -15.67 -9.93
C GLY A 110 3.75 -14.78 -8.74
N GLY A 111 2.96 -14.82 -7.66
CA GLY A 111 3.22 -14.09 -6.43
C GLY A 111 4.51 -14.52 -5.74
N VAL A 112 4.73 -15.83 -5.57
CA VAL A 112 5.95 -16.39 -4.96
C VAL A 112 7.18 -16.05 -5.78
N LEU A 113 7.12 -16.21 -7.11
CA LEU A 113 8.22 -15.84 -8.01
C LEU A 113 8.51 -14.34 -7.94
N GLY A 114 7.47 -13.50 -7.93
CA GLY A 114 7.61 -12.05 -7.84
C GLY A 114 8.23 -11.59 -6.53
N VAL A 115 7.79 -12.19 -5.41
CA VAL A 115 8.35 -11.95 -4.08
C VAL A 115 9.82 -12.39 -4.02
N ALA A 116 10.13 -13.59 -4.51
CA ALA A 116 11.50 -14.09 -4.52
C ALA A 116 12.43 -13.17 -5.33
N LEU A 117 12.02 -12.80 -6.54
CA LEU A 117 12.75 -11.86 -7.41
C LEU A 117 12.97 -10.52 -6.69
N ALA A 118 11.91 -9.94 -6.13
CA ALA A 118 11.98 -8.67 -5.44
C ALA A 118 12.91 -8.68 -4.22
N VAL A 119 12.85 -9.72 -3.40
CA VAL A 119 13.69 -9.85 -2.21
C VAL A 119 15.17 -9.96 -2.60
N VAL A 120 15.49 -10.78 -3.61
CA VAL A 120 16.87 -10.92 -4.12
C VAL A 120 17.39 -9.58 -4.62
N LEU A 121 16.61 -8.88 -5.45
CA LEU A 121 16.99 -7.57 -5.99
C LEU A 121 17.11 -6.52 -4.88
N ALA A 122 16.19 -6.48 -3.91
CA ALA A 122 16.18 -5.50 -2.83
C ALA A 122 17.38 -5.70 -1.89
N LEU A 123 17.70 -6.94 -1.53
CA LEU A 123 18.88 -7.23 -0.70
C LEU A 123 20.17 -6.89 -1.43
N PHE A 124 20.30 -7.26 -2.70
CA PHE A 124 21.51 -6.94 -3.47
C PHE A 124 21.67 -5.42 -3.66
N SER A 125 20.58 -4.71 -3.95
CA SER A 125 20.57 -3.25 -4.14
C SER A 125 20.76 -2.47 -2.83
N GLY A 126 20.16 -2.94 -1.73
CA GLY A 126 20.25 -2.31 -0.43
C GLY A 126 21.58 -2.53 0.29
N LEU A 127 22.31 -3.61 -0.02
CA LEU A 127 23.56 -3.97 0.66
C LEU A 127 24.83 -3.67 -0.15
N THR A 128 24.70 -3.31 -1.43
CA THR A 128 25.86 -3.08 -2.31
C THR A 128 25.73 -1.78 -3.11
N ARG A 129 26.84 -1.03 -3.22
CA ARG A 129 26.92 0.17 -4.07
C ARG A 129 26.62 -0.08 -5.56
N PRO A 130 27.15 -1.14 -6.22
CA PRO A 130 26.80 -1.39 -7.61
C PRO A 130 25.33 -1.80 -7.78
N GLY A 131 24.77 -2.57 -6.84
CA GLY A 131 23.35 -2.94 -6.87
C GLY A 131 22.43 -1.73 -6.72
N GLU A 132 22.80 -0.74 -5.90
CA GLU A 132 22.10 0.55 -5.82
C GLU A 132 22.08 1.26 -7.18
N ALA A 133 23.25 1.45 -7.79
CA ALA A 133 23.35 2.19 -9.05
C ALA A 133 22.65 1.51 -10.22
N LEU A 134 22.76 0.18 -10.35
CA LEU A 134 22.20 -0.57 -11.48
C LEU A 134 20.71 -0.91 -11.29
N ILE A 135 20.31 -1.36 -10.11
CA ILE A 135 18.95 -1.89 -9.90
C ILE A 135 17.98 -0.78 -9.54
N ASP A 136 18.32 0.12 -8.60
CA ASP A 136 17.36 1.10 -8.10
C ASP A 136 16.90 2.06 -9.21
N GLY A 137 17.84 2.50 -10.05
CA GLY A 137 17.55 3.27 -11.26
C GLY A 137 16.66 2.51 -12.24
N THR A 138 17.00 1.24 -12.54
CA THR A 138 16.23 0.40 -13.47
C THR A 138 14.82 0.14 -12.97
N VAL A 139 14.63 -0.18 -11.68
CA VAL A 139 13.30 -0.40 -11.11
C VAL A 139 12.51 0.91 -11.03
N THR A 140 13.17 2.04 -10.78
CA THR A 140 12.54 3.37 -10.81
C THR A 140 12.03 3.77 -12.19
N ILE A 141 12.71 3.33 -13.25
CA ILE A 141 12.21 3.48 -14.63
C ILE A 141 11.07 2.48 -14.87
N TYR A 142 11.27 1.21 -14.49
CA TYR A 142 10.28 0.15 -14.69
C TYR A 142 8.94 0.47 -14.03
N ARG A 143 8.92 1.05 -12.81
CA ARG A 143 7.68 1.42 -12.11
C ARG A 143 6.83 2.44 -12.86
N ALA A 144 7.40 3.20 -13.79
CA ALA A 144 6.65 4.15 -14.60
C ALA A 144 5.81 3.44 -15.67
N ILE A 145 6.16 2.21 -16.01
CA ILE A 145 5.48 1.39 -17.02
C ILE A 145 4.54 0.43 -16.28
N PRO A 146 3.20 0.55 -16.45
CA PRO A 146 2.28 -0.42 -15.88
C PRO A 146 2.62 -1.82 -16.41
N ALA A 147 2.78 -2.82 -15.53
CA ALA A 147 3.12 -4.18 -15.95
C ALA A 147 2.12 -4.74 -16.99
N LEU A 148 0.84 -4.38 -16.86
CA LEU A 148 -0.22 -4.74 -17.80
C LEU A 148 -0.08 -4.07 -19.18
N ALA A 149 0.56 -2.91 -19.28
CA ALA A 149 0.83 -2.28 -20.58
C ALA A 149 1.84 -3.06 -21.42
N LEU A 150 2.61 -3.96 -20.80
CA LEU A 150 3.56 -4.83 -21.49
C LEU A 150 2.89 -6.07 -22.09
N LEU A 151 1.61 -6.32 -21.80
CA LEU A 151 0.89 -7.52 -22.21
C LEU A 151 1.07 -7.86 -23.71
N PRO A 152 0.95 -6.93 -24.67
CA PRO A 152 1.18 -7.23 -26.09
C PRO A 152 2.59 -7.74 -26.39
N LEU A 153 3.61 -7.19 -25.71
CA LEU A 153 5.00 -7.61 -25.87
C LEU A 153 5.22 -9.03 -25.34
N PHE A 154 4.61 -9.34 -24.19
CA PHE A 154 4.66 -10.68 -23.62
C PHE A 154 3.93 -11.72 -24.48
N ILE A 155 2.84 -11.34 -25.16
CA ILE A 155 2.20 -12.21 -26.16
C ILE A 155 3.16 -12.52 -27.30
N VAL A 156 3.91 -11.53 -27.81
CA VAL A 156 4.85 -11.77 -28.93
C VAL A 156 6.03 -12.64 -28.50
N TRP A 157 6.53 -12.45 -27.28
CA TRP A 157 7.70 -13.18 -26.79
C TRP A 157 7.40 -14.61 -26.33
N PHE A 158 6.35 -14.79 -25.55
CA PHE A 158 6.02 -16.07 -24.90
C PHE A 158 4.83 -16.77 -25.55
N GLY A 159 4.15 -16.13 -26.49
CA GLY A 159 2.86 -16.58 -26.98
C GLY A 159 1.75 -16.38 -25.95
N ILE A 160 0.56 -16.88 -26.31
CA ILE A 160 -0.59 -16.94 -25.41
C ILE A 160 -0.50 -18.26 -24.63
N GLY A 161 -0.34 -18.19 -23.31
CA GLY A 161 -0.18 -19.39 -22.49
C GLY A 161 -0.08 -19.09 -21.01
N GLU A 162 0.26 -20.11 -20.22
CA GLU A 162 0.45 -19.99 -18.76
C GLU A 162 1.71 -19.20 -18.40
N GLU A 163 2.81 -19.41 -19.13
CA GLU A 163 4.08 -18.72 -18.89
C GLU A 163 3.93 -17.21 -18.96
N MET A 164 3.27 -16.70 -20.01
CA MET A 164 2.97 -15.28 -20.20
C MET A 164 2.21 -14.69 -19.01
N LYS A 165 1.17 -15.37 -18.52
CA LYS A 165 0.36 -14.93 -17.37
C LYS A 165 1.21 -14.90 -16.09
N ILE A 166 1.96 -15.97 -15.82
CA ILE A 166 2.79 -16.11 -14.62
C ILE A 166 3.88 -15.03 -14.58
N VAL A 167 4.56 -14.77 -15.71
CA VAL A 167 5.62 -13.75 -15.76
C VAL A 167 5.07 -12.34 -15.58
N LEU A 168 3.91 -12.03 -16.19
CA LEU A 168 3.26 -10.73 -15.96
C LEU A 168 2.88 -10.52 -14.49
N ILE A 169 2.29 -11.53 -13.83
CA ILE A 169 1.97 -11.47 -12.40
C ILE A 169 3.26 -11.31 -11.57
N THR A 170 4.30 -12.07 -11.90
CA THR A 170 5.63 -12.01 -11.25
C THR A 170 6.18 -10.60 -11.24
N LEU A 171 6.20 -9.93 -12.40
CA LEU A 171 6.73 -8.57 -12.53
C LEU A 171 5.84 -7.52 -11.85
N ALA A 172 4.52 -7.69 -11.94
CA ALA A 172 3.56 -6.81 -11.27
C ALA A 172 3.72 -6.87 -9.75
N VAL A 173 3.94 -8.06 -9.18
CA VAL A 173 4.18 -8.28 -7.75
C VAL A 173 5.57 -7.80 -7.33
N ALA A 174 6.60 -8.04 -8.15
CA ALA A 174 7.97 -7.76 -7.79
C ALA A 174 8.21 -6.27 -7.47
N THR A 175 7.53 -5.37 -8.19
CA THR A 175 7.74 -3.92 -8.06
C THR A 175 7.42 -3.37 -6.67
N PRO A 176 6.18 -3.49 -6.14
CA PRO A 176 5.86 -2.99 -4.81
C PRO A 176 6.62 -3.71 -3.70
N VAL A 177 6.90 -5.01 -3.85
CA VAL A 177 7.69 -5.78 -2.87
C VAL A 177 9.12 -5.27 -2.81
N TYR A 178 9.76 -5.04 -3.96
CA TYR A 178 11.12 -4.50 -4.04
C TYR A 178 11.19 -3.12 -3.41
N LEU A 179 10.31 -2.20 -3.84
CA LEU A 179 10.36 -0.80 -3.40
C LEU A 179 10.21 -0.67 -1.89
N ASN A 180 9.25 -1.37 -1.28
CA ASN A 180 9.04 -1.27 0.17
C ASN A 180 10.11 -2.02 0.96
N THR A 181 10.62 -3.15 0.46
CA THR A 181 11.73 -3.86 1.11
C THR A 181 13.02 -3.04 1.06
N HIS A 182 13.32 -2.45 -0.11
CA HIS A 182 14.49 -1.58 -0.29
C HIS A 182 14.39 -0.32 0.57
N ALA A 183 13.22 0.32 0.64
CA ALA A 183 12.97 1.44 1.54
C ALA A 183 13.17 1.05 3.02
N GLY A 184 12.72 -0.16 3.41
CA GLY A 184 12.96 -0.70 4.76
C GLY A 184 14.45 -0.89 5.07
N LEU A 185 15.23 -1.41 4.12
CA LEU A 185 16.68 -1.55 4.26
C LEU A 185 17.39 -0.19 4.40
N ARG A 186 16.97 0.80 3.59
CA ARG A 186 17.56 2.15 3.59
C ARG A 186 17.15 2.99 4.79
N GLY A 187 16.00 2.69 5.41
CA GLY A 187 15.51 3.35 6.61
C GLY A 187 16.23 2.95 7.90
N ILE A 188 17.16 1.99 7.86
CA ILE A 188 17.94 1.57 9.03
C ILE A 188 18.89 2.72 9.42
N ASP A 189 18.79 3.17 10.68
CA ASP A 189 19.65 4.25 11.21
C ASP A 189 21.13 3.85 11.08
N ARG A 190 21.94 4.80 10.61
CA ARG A 190 23.39 4.67 10.48
C ARG A 190 24.06 4.26 11.79
N LYS A 191 23.48 4.61 12.94
CA LYS A 191 23.94 4.17 14.26
C LYS A 191 24.02 2.64 14.41
N TYR A 192 23.13 1.88 13.77
CA TYR A 192 23.20 0.42 13.80
C TYR A 192 24.37 -0.12 12.98
N VAL A 193 24.75 0.59 11.91
CA VAL A 193 25.94 0.26 11.11
C VAL A 193 27.21 0.55 11.92
N GLU A 194 27.30 1.73 12.52
CA GLU A 194 28.44 2.13 13.36
C GLU A 194 28.62 1.21 14.58
N LEU A 195 27.51 0.80 15.22
CA LEU A 195 27.53 -0.18 16.31
C LEU A 195 28.04 -1.54 15.84
N ALA A 196 27.59 -2.01 14.68
CA ALA A 196 28.03 -3.28 14.12
C ALA A 196 29.53 -3.26 13.78
N GLU A 197 30.04 -2.15 13.25
CA GLU A 197 31.47 -1.94 12.99
C GLU A 197 32.28 -1.92 14.30
N THR A 198 31.78 -1.23 15.33
CA THR A 198 32.45 -1.14 16.65
C THR A 198 32.57 -2.49 17.34
N VAL A 199 31.55 -3.34 17.23
CA VAL A 199 31.54 -4.70 17.82
C VAL A 199 32.23 -5.73 16.89
N GLY A 200 32.72 -5.31 15.71
CA GLY A 200 33.41 -6.19 14.76
C GLY A 200 32.52 -7.24 14.11
N LEU A 201 31.22 -6.95 13.93
CA LEU A 201 30.29 -7.89 13.30
C LEU A 201 30.71 -8.21 11.86
N ARG A 202 30.72 -9.50 11.53
CA ARG A 202 30.86 -9.96 10.13
C ARG A 202 29.64 -9.53 9.30
N ARG A 203 29.84 -9.30 7.99
CA ARG A 203 28.76 -8.93 7.04
C ARG A 203 27.54 -9.86 7.10
N ALA A 204 27.76 -11.18 7.17
CA ALA A 204 26.65 -12.15 7.28
C ALA A 204 25.86 -11.98 8.59
N ALA A 205 26.55 -11.64 9.68
CA ALA A 205 25.90 -11.38 10.97
C ALA A 205 25.10 -10.07 10.94
N PHE A 206 25.65 -9.01 10.32
CA PHE A 206 24.93 -7.76 10.08
C PHE A 206 23.65 -7.97 9.27
N VAL A 207 23.74 -8.71 8.16
CA VAL A 207 22.56 -8.99 7.32
C VAL A 207 21.49 -9.75 8.09
N ARG A 208 21.88 -10.80 8.81
CA ARG A 208 20.94 -11.67 9.54
C ARG A 208 20.28 -10.98 10.74
N HIS A 209 21.01 -10.16 11.49
CA HIS A 209 20.52 -9.62 12.77
C HIS A 209 20.05 -8.17 12.68
N ILE A 210 20.46 -7.41 11.67
CA ILE A 210 20.13 -5.99 11.53
C ILE A 210 19.37 -5.74 10.24
N ALA A 211 19.95 -6.09 9.07
CA ALA A 211 19.35 -5.74 7.79
C ALA A 211 18.01 -6.45 7.53
N ILE A 212 17.97 -7.77 7.68
CA ILE A 212 16.74 -8.56 7.46
C ILE A 212 15.64 -8.14 8.46
N PRO A 213 15.87 -8.12 9.78
CA PRO A 213 14.84 -7.68 10.74
C PRO A 213 14.38 -6.24 10.52
N GLY A 214 15.29 -5.32 10.15
CA GLY A 214 14.97 -3.93 9.85
C GLY A 214 14.13 -3.76 8.58
N ALA A 215 14.30 -4.64 7.59
CA ALA A 215 13.54 -4.60 6.33
C ALA A 215 12.17 -5.29 6.40
N LEU A 216 11.94 -6.19 7.37
CA LEU A 216 10.70 -6.97 7.47
C LEU A 216 9.40 -6.13 7.48
N PRO A 217 9.30 -4.97 8.16
CA PRO A 217 8.11 -4.14 8.12
C PRO A 217 7.81 -3.60 6.70
N GLY A 218 8.86 -3.16 6.01
CA GLY A 218 8.78 -2.74 4.61
C GLY A 218 8.40 -3.90 3.70
N PHE A 219 9.02 -5.08 3.89
CA PHE A 219 8.68 -6.28 3.15
C PHE A 219 7.19 -6.65 3.26
N PHE A 220 6.61 -6.69 4.47
CA PHE A 220 5.20 -7.03 4.64
C PHE A 220 4.26 -5.97 4.05
N THR A 221 4.65 -4.70 4.08
CA THR A 221 3.92 -3.61 3.40
C THR A 221 3.94 -3.84 1.88
N GLY A 222 5.11 -4.13 1.33
CA GLY A 222 5.29 -4.46 -0.08
C GLY A 222 4.54 -5.72 -0.49
N LEU A 223 4.53 -6.76 0.34
CA LEU A 223 3.83 -8.02 0.11
C LEU A 223 2.31 -7.81 0.02
N ARG A 224 1.74 -6.97 0.90
CA ARG A 224 0.31 -6.64 0.85
C ARG A 224 -0.06 -5.91 -0.44
N LEU A 225 0.74 -4.92 -0.83
CA LEU A 225 0.56 -4.20 -2.08
C LEU A 225 0.73 -5.11 -3.29
N GLY A 226 1.76 -5.97 -3.28
CA GLY A 226 2.01 -6.98 -4.31
C GLY A 226 0.85 -7.95 -4.45
N ALA A 227 0.31 -8.49 -3.35
CA ALA A 227 -0.86 -9.37 -3.37
C ALA A 227 -2.09 -8.68 -4.02
N THR A 228 -2.33 -7.41 -3.69
CA THR A 228 -3.41 -6.62 -4.30
C THR A 228 -3.22 -6.49 -5.81
N VAL A 229 -2.01 -6.13 -6.22
CA VAL A 229 -1.64 -5.99 -7.65
C VAL A 229 -1.71 -7.34 -8.39
N ALA A 230 -1.38 -8.45 -7.74
CA ALA A 230 -1.46 -9.79 -8.32
C ALA A 230 -2.89 -10.10 -8.77
N TRP A 231 -3.88 -9.86 -7.91
CA TRP A 231 -5.29 -10.09 -8.22
C TRP A 231 -5.78 -9.16 -9.34
N LEU A 232 -5.42 -7.88 -9.31
CA LEU A 232 -5.76 -6.94 -10.38
C LEU A 232 -5.16 -7.37 -11.72
N ALA A 233 -3.91 -7.82 -11.72
CA ALA A 233 -3.26 -8.30 -12.93
C ALA A 233 -3.94 -9.58 -13.44
N LEU A 234 -4.27 -10.50 -12.54
CA LEU A 234 -4.90 -11.79 -12.85
C LEU A 234 -6.24 -11.62 -13.56
N VAL A 235 -7.09 -10.69 -13.09
CA VAL A 235 -8.37 -10.32 -13.73
C VAL A 235 -8.19 -9.95 -15.20
N VAL A 236 -7.07 -9.33 -15.56
CA VAL A 236 -6.80 -8.87 -16.93
C VAL A 236 -6.15 -9.97 -17.76
N VAL A 237 -5.10 -10.62 -17.26
CA VAL A 237 -4.34 -11.61 -18.03
C VAL A 237 -5.12 -12.89 -18.28
N GLU A 238 -6.05 -13.27 -17.41
CA GLU A 238 -6.92 -14.43 -17.63
C GLU A 238 -8.00 -14.19 -18.70
N GLN A 239 -8.23 -12.95 -19.12
CA GLN A 239 -9.15 -12.66 -20.22
C GLN A 239 -8.51 -12.90 -21.59
N VAL A 240 -7.20 -13.09 -21.64
CA VAL A 240 -6.45 -13.23 -22.89
C VAL A 240 -6.04 -14.69 -23.08
N GLY A 241 -6.86 -15.41 -23.85
CA GLY A 241 -6.58 -16.79 -24.27
C GLY A 241 -6.33 -17.77 -23.13
N ALA A 242 -7.03 -17.60 -22.00
CA ALA A 242 -7.14 -18.62 -20.98
C ALA A 242 -8.26 -19.61 -21.32
N SER A 243 -8.11 -20.84 -20.85
CA SER A 243 -9.09 -21.93 -20.95
C SER A 243 -9.90 -22.13 -19.66
N ASP A 244 -9.45 -21.51 -18.57
CA ASP A 244 -9.88 -21.69 -17.20
C ASP A 244 -9.41 -20.50 -16.35
N GLY A 245 -10.05 -20.29 -15.21
CA GLY A 245 -9.84 -19.14 -14.34
C GLY A 245 -11.08 -18.24 -14.25
N ILE A 246 -11.14 -17.45 -13.19
CA ILE A 246 -12.26 -16.53 -12.95
C ILE A 246 -12.32 -15.48 -14.07
N GLY A 247 -11.17 -14.96 -14.54
CA GLY A 247 -11.14 -13.99 -15.63
C GLY A 247 -11.61 -14.59 -16.96
N TYR A 248 -11.33 -15.88 -17.20
CA TYR A 248 -11.89 -16.63 -18.33
C TYR A 248 -13.43 -16.75 -18.22
N LEU A 249 -13.93 -17.12 -17.04
CA LEU A 249 -15.37 -17.24 -16.79
C LEU A 249 -16.09 -15.91 -17.05
N MET A 250 -15.52 -14.80 -16.57
CA MET A 250 -16.04 -13.45 -16.80
C MET A 250 -15.96 -13.04 -18.27
N TYR A 251 -14.85 -13.37 -18.96
CA TYR A 251 -14.69 -13.12 -20.38
C TYR A 251 -15.78 -13.83 -21.19
N LYS A 252 -15.99 -15.12 -20.92
CA LYS A 252 -17.04 -15.92 -21.57
C LYS A 252 -18.43 -15.37 -21.29
N ALA A 253 -18.73 -15.05 -20.03
CA ALA A 253 -20.00 -14.45 -19.65
C ALA A 253 -20.29 -13.13 -20.39
N ARG A 254 -19.26 -12.29 -20.57
CA ARG A 254 -19.37 -11.05 -21.35
C ARG A 254 -19.78 -11.28 -22.79
N LEU A 255 -19.25 -12.33 -23.45
CA LEU A 255 -19.63 -12.65 -24.84
C LEU A 255 -21.11 -12.99 -24.99
N TYR A 256 -21.75 -13.51 -23.94
CA TYR A 256 -23.17 -13.87 -23.93
C TYR A 256 -24.06 -12.88 -23.19
N GLY A 257 -23.52 -11.75 -22.72
CA GLY A 257 -24.28 -10.74 -21.97
C GLY A 257 -24.76 -11.23 -20.60
N LEU A 258 -24.12 -12.25 -20.01
CA LEU A 258 -24.47 -12.81 -18.70
C LEU A 258 -23.87 -11.96 -17.57
N THR A 259 -24.53 -10.85 -17.23
CA THR A 259 -24.04 -9.88 -16.25
C THR A 259 -23.96 -10.47 -14.84
N ASP A 260 -24.83 -11.41 -14.50
CA ASP A 260 -24.82 -12.15 -13.24
C ASP A 260 -23.51 -12.91 -13.03
N VAL A 261 -23.05 -13.67 -14.02
CA VAL A 261 -21.80 -14.45 -13.94
C VAL A 261 -20.58 -13.52 -13.82
N ILE A 262 -20.59 -12.36 -14.50
CA ILE A 262 -19.52 -11.36 -14.38
C ILE A 262 -19.44 -10.84 -12.93
N VAL A 263 -20.59 -10.52 -12.32
CA VAL A 263 -20.65 -10.04 -10.94
C VAL A 263 -20.24 -11.13 -9.95
N VAL A 264 -20.61 -12.39 -10.18
CA VAL A 264 -20.11 -13.53 -9.40
C VAL A 264 -18.58 -13.57 -9.45
N GLY A 265 -17.97 -13.47 -10.64
CA GLY A 265 -16.52 -13.46 -10.80
C GLY A 265 -15.84 -12.31 -10.04
N LEU A 266 -16.39 -11.09 -10.13
CA LEU A 266 -15.90 -9.93 -9.37
C LEU A 266 -16.00 -10.14 -7.85
N ALA A 267 -17.13 -10.67 -7.37
CA ALA A 267 -17.34 -10.97 -5.96
C ALA A 267 -16.34 -12.02 -5.45
N VAL A 268 -16.07 -13.05 -6.24
CA VAL A 268 -15.07 -14.08 -5.92
C VAL A 268 -13.67 -13.47 -5.85
N TYR A 269 -13.26 -12.63 -6.80
CA TYR A 269 -11.97 -11.92 -6.72
C TYR A 269 -11.88 -11.03 -5.48
N ALA A 270 -12.97 -10.33 -5.11
CA ALA A 270 -13.00 -9.52 -3.90
C ALA A 270 -12.80 -10.37 -2.64
N VAL A 271 -13.46 -11.54 -2.55
CA VAL A 271 -13.31 -12.47 -1.43
C VAL A 271 -11.89 -13.05 -1.38
N LEU A 272 -11.33 -13.49 -2.50
CA LEU A 272 -9.96 -14.03 -2.57
C LEU A 272 -8.90 -12.98 -2.25
N GLY A 273 -9.06 -11.77 -2.78
CA GLY A 273 -8.20 -10.63 -2.50
C GLY A 273 -8.24 -10.23 -1.02
N PHE A 274 -9.44 -10.09 -0.45
CA PHE A 274 -9.62 -9.82 0.98
C PHE A 274 -9.04 -10.93 1.86
N GLY A 275 -9.27 -12.20 1.49
CA GLY A 275 -8.73 -13.35 2.20
C GLY A 275 -7.20 -13.36 2.20
N THR A 276 -6.58 -13.04 1.06
CA THR A 276 -5.13 -12.95 0.93
C THR A 276 -4.57 -11.76 1.73
N ASP A 277 -5.21 -10.60 1.66
CA ASP A 277 -4.82 -9.44 2.47
C ASP A 277 -4.87 -9.81 3.96
N LEU A 278 -5.97 -10.39 4.45
CA LEU A 278 -6.11 -10.82 5.84
C LEU A 278 -5.03 -11.84 6.24
N ALA A 279 -4.72 -12.82 5.37
CA ALA A 279 -3.64 -13.77 5.59
C ALA A 279 -2.28 -13.05 5.73
N VAL A 280 -1.98 -12.10 4.85
CA VAL A 280 -0.75 -11.29 4.94
C VAL A 280 -0.73 -10.43 6.21
N ARG A 281 -1.85 -9.83 6.63
CA ARG A 281 -1.93 -9.04 7.87
C ARG A 281 -1.72 -9.89 9.12
N THR A 282 -2.30 -11.08 9.15
CA THR A 282 -2.14 -12.00 10.29
C THR A 282 -0.70 -12.50 10.38
N LEU A 283 -0.08 -12.82 9.24
CA LEU A 283 1.33 -13.20 9.17
C LEU A 283 2.24 -12.03 9.59
N SER A 284 1.96 -10.81 9.12
CA SER A 284 2.75 -9.63 9.46
C SER A 284 2.71 -9.32 10.96
N ARG A 285 1.53 -9.42 11.60
CA ARG A 285 1.40 -9.21 13.05
C ARG A 285 2.16 -10.24 13.88
N LYS A 286 2.14 -11.50 13.47
CA LYS A 286 2.89 -12.57 14.16
C LYS A 286 4.39 -12.37 13.98
N ALA A 287 4.82 -12.10 12.75
CA ALA A 287 6.22 -11.85 12.44
C ALA A 287 6.71 -10.64 13.23
N LEU A 288 6.09 -9.46 13.05
CA LEU A 288 6.51 -8.19 13.66
C LEU A 288 6.12 -8.03 15.14
N SER A 289 5.91 -9.12 15.88
CA SER A 289 5.50 -9.07 17.30
C SER A 289 6.52 -8.37 18.21
N TRP A 290 7.79 -8.30 17.80
CA TRP A 290 8.83 -7.53 18.50
C TRP A 290 8.68 -6.01 18.33
N GLN A 291 7.98 -5.55 17.29
CA GLN A 291 7.64 -4.14 17.13
C GLN A 291 6.33 -3.89 17.88
N SER A 292 6.45 -3.49 19.14
CA SER A 292 5.34 -2.93 19.91
C SER A 292 4.92 -1.59 19.31
N THR A 293 4.25 -1.64 18.16
CA THR A 293 3.63 -0.45 17.56
C THR A 293 2.38 -0.14 18.38
N LEU A 294 2.29 1.10 18.87
CA LEU A 294 1.13 1.66 19.55
C LEU A 294 -0.08 1.65 18.60
N ALA A 295 -0.75 0.52 18.45
CA ALA A 295 -2.01 0.42 17.73
C ALA A 295 -2.85 -0.69 18.35
N HIS A 296 -3.73 -0.26 19.27
CA HIS A 296 -5.00 -0.92 19.51
C HIS A 296 -5.87 -0.88 18.25
#